data_AF-A0A966P9U3-F1
#
_entry.id   AF-A0A966P9U3-F1
#
_cell.length_a   1.000
_cell.length_b   1.000
_cell.length_c   1.000
_cell.angle_alpha   90.00
_cell.angle_beta   90.00
_cell.angle_gamma   90.00
#
_symmetry.space_group_name_H-M   'P 1'
#
loop_
_entity.id
_entity.type
_entity.pdbx_description
1 polymer ?
#
loop_
_entity_poly.entity_id
_entity_poly.type
_entity_poly.pdbx_seq_one_letter_code
_entity_poly.pdbx_strand_id
1 'polypeptide(L)'
;MSRDNHWSKVCGCLFEDRYPLCNLVDLRRGICEECSDRMTLSALGSEGDDFRWEDQPTQSPRLSPQYAVKTGDRITRSSALRHHSPSIHRNLLASGIRVPVMGNQSRESSEKAQRLRAAARSNDGFFSTFILRKISRLITSVLVETRITPNVVTSFSIAVGFVAAVVTSQGNLMIGALLLLISLIFDCVDGEIARYKGQFSALGAWLDAIADRVKEFLFVSALIYSADDDGLWIYGVAIIILQTARHLSDYNFVRVQSLYESPATQKPDIVASHGPIYWVKKVINLPIGERWLLLALLPLLISIKSALQAILILGIISFGYVILSRLRRISRWERRKTDLQFLIEQRDTLLPIRVPAGRLSWSVPSLLRALEFCGVLIILGANSPTNFWLFFAIAMWHYTNLYDALQGRAMRLKRAGLFLAGRIALCLLAQVASLENEISIVLTMYLLALILLRGRHNGAKEVA
;
A
#
# COMPACT_ATOMS: atom_id res chain seq x y z
N MET A 1 -14.93 -32.20 -36.53
CA MET A 1 -15.45 -31.11 -35.69
C MET A 1 -14.61 -31.06 -34.42
N SER A 2 -13.44 -30.42 -34.52
CA SER A 2 -12.56 -29.92 -33.44
C SER A 2 -11.25 -29.52 -34.13
N ARG A 3 -11.01 -28.22 -34.29
CA ARG A 3 -9.70 -27.71 -34.71
C ARG A 3 -9.22 -26.72 -33.67
N ASP A 4 -8.15 -27.10 -33.01
CA ASP A 4 -7.34 -26.29 -32.11
C ASP A 4 -6.73 -25.11 -32.89
N ASN A 5 -6.92 -23.90 -32.38
CA ASN A 5 -6.30 -22.69 -32.92
C ASN A 5 -4.97 -22.44 -32.19
N HIS A 6 -3.85 -22.78 -32.82
CA HIS A 6 -2.52 -22.31 -32.45
C HIS A 6 -2.22 -20.97 -33.15
N TRP A 7 -2.07 -19.90 -32.37
CA TRP A 7 -1.65 -18.58 -32.86
C TRP A 7 -0.18 -18.33 -32.49
N SER A 8 0.71 -18.22 -33.47
CA SER A 8 2.09 -17.82 -33.28
C SER A 8 2.21 -16.30 -33.21
N LYS A 9 2.69 -15.80 -32.06
CA LYS A 9 3.01 -14.40 -31.78
C LYS A 9 4.46 -14.13 -32.19
N VAL A 10 4.74 -13.04 -32.91
CA VAL A 10 6.11 -12.53 -33.09
C VAL A 10 6.20 -11.15 -32.44
N CYS A 11 7.04 -11.05 -31.42
CA CYS A 11 7.32 -9.84 -30.64
C CYS A 11 8.81 -9.54 -30.79
N GLY A 12 9.17 -8.34 -31.23
CA GLY A 12 10.57 -7.90 -31.31
C GLY A 12 10.89 -6.99 -30.14
N CYS A 13 11.47 -7.53 -29.07
CA CYS A 13 12.10 -6.75 -28.00
C CYS A 13 13.60 -6.62 -28.30
N LEU A 14 14.12 -5.40 -28.37
CA LEU A 14 15.56 -5.15 -28.25
C LEU A 14 15.91 -5.31 -26.77
N PHE A 15 16.55 -6.43 -26.45
CA PHE A 15 17.13 -6.69 -25.13
C PHE A 15 18.52 -6.07 -25.07
N GLU A 16 18.74 -5.18 -24.10
CA GLU A 16 20.07 -4.86 -23.60
C GLU A 16 20.03 -5.10 -22.08
N ASP A 17 20.96 -5.92 -21.59
CA ASP A 17 20.98 -6.46 -20.25
C ASP A 17 21.06 -5.37 -19.18
N ARG A 18 19.91 -5.04 -18.56
CA ARG A 18 19.67 -4.91 -17.12
C ARG A 18 18.28 -4.29 -16.88
N TYR A 19 17.50 -4.91 -15.98
CA TYR A 19 16.17 -4.53 -15.46
C TYR A 19 14.94 -4.93 -16.31
N PRO A 20 14.00 -5.75 -15.78
CA PRO A 20 12.72 -5.99 -16.43
C PRO A 20 11.73 -4.89 -16.02
N LEU A 21 11.47 -3.94 -16.92
CA LEU A 21 10.31 -3.06 -16.85
C LEU A 21 9.47 -3.28 -18.10
N CYS A 22 8.64 -4.30 -18.09
CA CYS A 22 7.57 -4.47 -19.07
C CYS A 22 6.22 -4.52 -18.35
N ASN A 23 5.46 -3.43 -18.45
CA ASN A 23 4.01 -3.50 -18.36
C ASN A 23 3.44 -3.73 -19.76
N LEU A 24 2.46 -4.62 -19.85
CA LEU A 24 1.82 -5.07 -21.09
C LEU A 24 1.27 -3.91 -21.94
N VAL A 25 1.62 -3.91 -23.22
CA VAL A 25 0.94 -3.14 -24.27
C VAL A 25 -0.26 -3.95 -24.76
N ASP A 26 -1.48 -3.45 -24.57
CA ASP A 26 -2.71 -4.05 -25.10
C ASP A 26 -2.91 -3.66 -26.57
N LEU A 27 -2.52 -4.57 -27.47
CA LEU A 27 -2.55 -4.39 -28.93
C LEU A 27 -3.97 -4.35 -29.53
N ARG A 28 -5.06 -4.45 -28.75
CA ARG A 28 -6.42 -4.29 -29.29
C ARG A 28 -6.83 -2.83 -29.54
N ARG A 29 -6.10 -1.85 -29.00
CA ARG A 29 -6.51 -0.42 -29.06
C ARG A 29 -5.55 0.53 -29.75
N GLY A 30 -4.36 0.09 -30.19
CA GLY A 30 -3.45 0.94 -30.96
C GLY A 30 -3.05 2.24 -30.25
N ILE A 31 -2.88 2.22 -28.92
CA ILE A 31 -2.42 3.39 -28.15
C ILE A 31 -1.03 3.07 -27.58
N CYS A 32 -0.03 3.85 -28.01
CA CYS A 32 1.29 3.91 -27.38
C CYS A 32 1.31 5.20 -26.54
N GLU A 33 1.26 5.09 -25.22
CA GLU A 33 1.35 6.25 -24.32
C GLU A 33 2.79 6.76 -24.25
N GLU A 34 3.19 7.58 -25.22
CA GLU A 34 4.06 8.77 -24.99
C GLU A 34 4.25 9.71 -26.20
N CYS A 35 3.55 9.52 -27.32
CA CYS A 35 3.48 10.55 -28.37
C CYS A 35 2.10 11.25 -28.35
N SER A 36 1.80 11.98 -27.28
CA SER A 36 0.78 13.04 -27.36
C SER A 36 1.45 14.33 -27.82
N ASP A 37 1.70 14.43 -29.12
CA ASP A 37 1.55 15.68 -29.87
C ASP A 37 1.38 15.34 -31.36
N ARG A 38 0.12 15.41 -31.83
CA ARG A 38 -0.36 15.30 -33.21
C ARG A 38 0.20 14.14 -34.07
N MET A 39 -0.44 12.97 -33.97
CA MET A 39 -0.58 12.09 -35.14
C MET A 39 -1.98 11.46 -35.16
N THR A 40 -2.84 11.97 -36.03
CA THR A 40 -4.10 11.32 -36.43
C THR A 40 -3.75 10.18 -37.37
N LEU A 41 -3.92 8.93 -36.95
CA LEU A 41 -3.91 7.76 -37.84
C LEU A 41 -5.37 7.46 -38.23
N SER A 42 -5.73 7.82 -39.45
CA SER A 42 -6.98 7.41 -40.09
C SER A 42 -6.90 5.92 -40.47
N ALA A 43 -7.86 5.14 -39.98
CA ALA A 43 -8.06 3.77 -40.42
C ALA A 43 -8.69 3.78 -41.83
N LEU A 44 -7.94 3.34 -42.84
CA LEU A 44 -8.49 3.00 -44.15
C LEU A 44 -8.86 1.51 -44.13
N GLY A 45 -10.15 1.25 -43.98
CA GLY A 45 -10.75 0.00 -44.43
C GLY A 45 -11.12 0.15 -45.90
N SER A 46 -10.78 -0.85 -46.72
CA SER A 46 -11.44 -1.10 -47.99
C SER A 46 -11.57 -2.60 -48.17
N GLU A 47 -12.82 -3.00 -48.40
CA GLU A 47 -13.30 -4.35 -48.68
C GLU A 47 -12.69 -4.95 -49.95
N GLY A 48 -12.65 -6.28 -49.99
CA GLY A 48 -12.43 -7.07 -51.21
C GLY A 48 -10.97 -7.41 -51.47
N ASP A 49 -10.57 -8.64 -51.14
CA ASP A 49 -9.75 -9.49 -52.02
C ASP A 49 -9.60 -10.89 -51.39
N ASP A 50 -10.12 -11.89 -52.11
CA ASP A 50 -10.03 -13.33 -51.82
C ASP A 50 -8.57 -13.80 -51.87
N PHE A 51 -8.03 -14.27 -50.75
CA PHE A 51 -6.75 -15.00 -50.70
C PHE A 51 -6.95 -16.46 -50.29
N ARG A 52 -6.84 -17.37 -51.28
CA ARG A 52 -6.67 -18.82 -51.05
C ARG A 52 -5.25 -19.11 -50.55
N TRP A 53 -5.14 -19.97 -49.55
CA TRP A 53 -3.86 -20.47 -49.04
C TRP A 53 -3.72 -21.97 -49.34
N GLU A 54 -2.62 -22.33 -49.99
CA GLU A 54 -2.22 -23.70 -50.34
C GLU A 54 -1.46 -24.33 -49.15
N ASP A 55 -1.88 -25.53 -48.73
CA ASP A 55 -1.24 -26.29 -47.65
C ASP A 55 0.06 -26.96 -48.12
N GLN A 56 1.19 -26.70 -47.45
CA GLN A 56 2.44 -27.45 -47.61
C GLN A 56 2.86 -28.13 -46.30
N PRO A 57 3.41 -29.37 -46.32
CA PRO A 57 3.64 -30.15 -45.11
C PRO A 57 5.00 -29.87 -44.46
N THR A 58 4.95 -29.71 -43.13
CA THR A 58 5.96 -29.97 -42.08
C THR A 58 7.46 -29.87 -42.43
N GLN A 59 8.13 -28.86 -41.85
CA GLN A 59 9.46 -29.01 -41.22
C GLN A 59 9.74 -27.80 -40.30
N SER A 60 10.37 -28.06 -39.16
CA SER A 60 10.67 -27.14 -38.05
C SER A 60 11.21 -25.76 -38.46
N PRO A 61 10.72 -24.63 -37.91
CA PRO A 61 11.31 -23.34 -38.24
C PRO A 61 12.16 -22.79 -37.08
N ARG A 62 13.48 -22.68 -37.30
CA ARG A 62 14.29 -21.62 -36.69
C ARG A 62 13.86 -20.30 -37.34
N LEU A 63 12.98 -19.54 -36.68
CA LEU A 63 12.52 -18.24 -37.18
C LEU A 63 13.53 -17.15 -36.83
N SER A 64 14.28 -16.69 -37.83
CA SER A 64 14.89 -15.36 -37.86
C SER A 64 13.80 -14.29 -38.11
N PRO A 65 13.76 -13.17 -37.38
CA PRO A 65 12.73 -12.15 -37.59
C PRO A 65 12.97 -11.40 -38.91
N GLN A 66 11.98 -11.43 -39.81
CA GLN A 66 11.92 -10.58 -41.00
C GLN A 66 11.12 -9.32 -40.65
N TYR A 67 11.67 -8.15 -40.94
CA TYR A 67 10.96 -6.86 -40.83
C TYR A 67 10.58 -6.39 -42.24
N ALA A 68 9.32 -6.00 -42.42
CA ALA A 68 8.86 -5.35 -43.64
C ALA A 68 8.56 -3.88 -43.32
N VAL A 69 9.20 -2.96 -44.06
CA VAL A 69 8.91 -1.53 -44.02
C VAL A 69 8.23 -1.18 -45.34
N LYS A 70 7.05 -0.57 -45.30
CA LYS A 70 6.31 -0.11 -46.49
C LYS A 70 6.61 1.37 -46.72
N THR A 71 7.27 1.69 -47.82
CA THR A 71 7.48 3.08 -48.29
C THR A 71 6.76 3.25 -49.62
N GLY A 72 5.61 3.93 -49.62
CA GLY A 72 4.75 4.08 -50.80
C GLY A 72 4.20 2.75 -51.33
N ASP A 73 3.85 2.71 -52.62
CA ASP A 73 3.20 1.56 -53.29
C ASP A 73 4.12 0.39 -53.65
N ARG A 74 5.33 0.31 -53.08
CA ARG A 74 6.21 -0.87 -53.23
C ARG A 74 6.73 -1.38 -51.90
N ILE A 75 6.49 -2.67 -51.64
CA ILE A 75 7.12 -3.43 -50.55
C ILE A 75 8.41 -4.02 -51.10
N THR A 76 9.56 -3.65 -50.53
CA THR A 76 10.85 -4.31 -50.79
C THR A 76 11.23 -5.17 -49.58
N ARG A 77 11.53 -6.45 -49.83
CA ARG A 77 12.08 -7.37 -48.82
C ARG A 77 13.60 -7.20 -48.79
N SER A 78 14.14 -6.83 -47.63
CA SER A 78 15.59 -6.73 -47.41
C SER A 78 16.01 -7.68 -46.28
N SER A 79 16.86 -8.65 -46.62
CA SER A 79 17.45 -9.63 -45.70
C SER A 79 18.93 -9.30 -45.47
N ALA A 80 19.25 -8.31 -44.64
CA ALA A 80 20.56 -8.17 -44.00
C ALA A 80 20.63 -6.89 -43.16
N LEU A 81 20.51 -7.00 -41.84
CA LEU A 81 21.03 -5.98 -40.92
C LEU A 81 21.76 -6.70 -39.79
N ARG A 82 23.01 -7.09 -40.07
CA ARG A 82 23.94 -7.59 -39.05
C ARG A 82 25.23 -6.78 -38.96
N HIS A 83 25.29 -5.60 -39.57
CA HIS A 83 26.40 -4.67 -39.41
C HIS A 83 25.89 -3.24 -39.23
N HIS A 84 26.34 -2.59 -38.15
CA HIS A 84 26.31 -1.15 -37.97
C HIS A 84 26.84 -0.49 -39.24
N SER A 85 25.96 0.13 -40.02
CA SER A 85 26.36 0.95 -41.17
C SER A 85 25.88 2.39 -40.92
N PRO A 86 26.77 3.40 -41.04
CA PRO A 86 26.42 4.83 -40.88
C PRO A 86 25.41 5.37 -41.91
N SER A 87 24.90 4.51 -42.79
CA SER A 87 24.05 4.85 -43.94
C SER A 87 22.57 5.01 -43.60
N ILE A 88 22.06 4.40 -42.52
CA ILE A 88 20.64 4.53 -42.11
C ILE A 88 20.32 5.95 -41.61
N HIS A 89 21.29 6.61 -40.97
CA HIS A 89 21.10 7.99 -40.50
C HIS A 89 20.92 9.00 -41.65
N ARG A 90 21.41 8.69 -42.85
CA ARG A 90 21.40 9.62 -43.98
C ARG A 90 20.06 9.68 -44.71
N ASN A 91 19.28 8.59 -44.72
CA ASN A 91 17.98 8.54 -45.40
C ASN A 91 16.80 9.07 -44.55
N LEU A 92 16.94 9.09 -43.22
CA LEU A 92 15.95 9.72 -42.32
C LEU A 92 16.07 11.27 -42.30
N LEU A 93 17.25 11.81 -42.58
CA LEU A 93 17.46 13.26 -42.69
C LEU A 93 16.94 13.85 -44.02
N ALA A 94 16.79 13.03 -45.06
CA ALA A 94 16.26 13.47 -46.37
C ALA A 94 14.74 13.71 -46.38
N SER A 95 14.01 13.30 -45.33
CA SER A 95 12.55 13.47 -45.19
C SER A 95 12.15 14.63 -44.27
N GLY A 96 13.10 15.46 -43.83
CA GLY A 96 12.82 16.64 -42.99
C GLY A 96 12.35 16.33 -41.57
N ILE A 97 12.32 15.05 -41.18
CA ILE A 97 11.93 14.61 -39.84
C ILE A 97 13.14 14.81 -38.92
N ARG A 98 13.13 15.91 -38.18
CA ARG A 98 14.05 16.14 -37.06
C ARG A 98 13.69 15.18 -35.94
N VAL A 99 14.42 14.07 -35.82
CA VAL A 99 14.39 13.23 -34.62
C VAL A 99 15.25 13.94 -33.56
N PRO A 100 14.69 14.40 -32.43
CA PRO A 100 15.49 15.02 -31.39
C PRO A 100 16.42 13.95 -30.81
N VAL A 101 17.73 14.10 -31.07
CA VAL A 101 18.76 13.33 -30.38
C VAL A 101 18.89 13.92 -28.98
N MET A 102 18.18 13.34 -28.03
CA MET A 102 18.36 13.64 -26.60
C MET A 102 19.81 13.37 -26.22
N GLY A 103 20.51 14.40 -25.70
CA GLY A 103 21.87 14.26 -25.19
C GLY A 103 21.94 13.29 -24.01
N ASN A 104 23.14 12.77 -23.73
CA ASN A 104 23.31 11.74 -22.69
C ASN A 104 22.82 12.21 -21.30
N GLN A 105 23.06 13.47 -20.96
CA GLN A 105 22.56 14.09 -19.72
C GLN A 105 21.03 14.26 -19.68
N SER A 106 20.38 14.53 -20.83
CA SER A 106 18.93 14.66 -20.88
C SER A 106 18.22 13.29 -20.82
N ARG A 107 18.87 12.23 -21.33
CA ARG A 107 18.43 10.84 -21.15
C ARG A 107 18.53 10.39 -19.70
N GLU A 108 19.68 10.57 -19.06
CA GLU A 108 19.89 10.17 -17.67
C GLU A 108 18.94 10.90 -16.70
N SER A 109 18.71 12.19 -16.93
CA SER A 109 17.74 12.99 -16.18
C SER A 109 16.30 12.49 -16.36
N SER A 110 15.94 12.08 -17.59
CA SER A 110 14.62 11.53 -17.92
C SER A 110 14.39 10.15 -17.28
N GLU A 111 15.39 9.27 -17.33
CA GLU A 111 15.34 7.94 -16.71
C GLU A 111 15.22 8.03 -15.19
N LYS A 112 16.00 8.91 -14.56
CA LYS A 112 15.90 9.15 -13.11
C LYS A 112 14.50 9.63 -12.73
N ALA A 113 13.95 10.60 -13.48
CA ALA A 113 12.61 11.11 -13.24
C ALA A 113 11.53 10.04 -13.42
N GLN A 114 11.66 9.16 -14.42
CA GLN A 114 10.73 8.06 -14.65
C GLN A 114 10.80 7.02 -13.53
N ARG A 115 12.00 6.65 -13.08
CA ARG A 115 12.20 5.74 -11.94
C ARG A 115 11.62 6.32 -10.64
N LEU A 116 11.80 7.62 -10.38
CA LEU A 116 11.20 8.29 -9.23
C LEU A 116 9.66 8.30 -9.29
N ARG A 117 9.08 8.47 -10.49
CA ARG A 117 7.62 8.37 -10.69
C ARG A 117 7.12 6.95 -10.44
N ALA A 118 7.84 5.93 -10.94
CA ALA A 118 7.49 4.53 -10.72
C ALA A 118 7.67 4.09 -9.25
N ALA A 119 8.60 4.72 -8.52
CA ALA A 119 8.81 4.51 -7.10
C ALA A 119 7.72 5.14 -6.22
N ALA A 120 6.94 6.09 -6.72
CA ALA A 120 5.76 6.60 -6.03
C ALA A 120 4.61 5.59 -6.10
N ARG A 121 3.86 5.42 -5.01
CA ARG A 121 2.74 4.49 -4.96
C ARG A 121 1.61 4.98 -5.89
N SER A 122 1.08 4.10 -6.74
CA SER A 122 0.12 4.44 -7.79
C SER A 122 -1.33 4.64 -7.30
N ASN A 123 -1.72 4.01 -6.18
CA ASN A 123 -3.11 3.96 -5.69
C ASN A 123 -3.34 4.75 -4.39
N ASP A 124 -2.85 5.97 -4.34
CA ASP A 124 -2.89 6.81 -3.13
C ASP A 124 -4.20 7.60 -2.96
N GLY A 125 -4.33 8.29 -1.81
CA GLY A 125 -5.40 9.26 -1.57
C GLY A 125 -5.24 10.53 -2.40
N PHE A 126 -6.27 11.38 -2.42
CA PHE A 126 -6.23 12.71 -3.00
C PHE A 126 -5.09 13.54 -2.41
N PHE A 127 -5.04 13.67 -1.08
CA PHE A 127 -4.02 14.50 -0.42
C PHE A 127 -2.61 13.99 -0.70
N SER A 128 -2.43 12.67 -0.62
CA SER A 128 -1.15 12.02 -0.93
C SER A 128 -0.74 12.26 -2.39
N THR A 129 -1.63 12.03 -3.35
CA THR A 129 -1.31 12.13 -4.77
C THR A 129 -0.98 13.56 -5.21
N PHE A 130 -1.75 14.55 -4.76
CA PHE A 130 -1.62 15.92 -5.26
C PHE A 130 -0.63 16.77 -4.47
N ILE A 131 -0.38 16.45 -3.20
CA ILE A 131 0.48 17.25 -2.32
C ILE A 131 1.68 16.42 -1.86
N LEU A 132 1.48 15.36 -1.07
CA LEU A 132 2.59 14.65 -0.43
C LEU A 132 3.58 14.08 -1.46
N ARG A 133 3.09 13.41 -2.51
CA ARG A 133 3.92 12.83 -3.58
C ARG A 133 4.69 13.85 -4.39
N LYS A 134 4.26 15.10 -4.44
CA LYS A 134 5.06 16.16 -5.09
C LYS A 134 6.26 16.54 -4.22
N ILE A 135 6.04 16.65 -2.91
CA ILE A 135 7.09 17.04 -1.97
C ILE A 135 8.05 15.87 -1.70
N SER A 136 7.53 14.67 -1.42
CA SER A 136 8.33 13.48 -1.12
C SER A 136 9.29 13.15 -2.26
N ARG A 137 8.83 13.18 -3.52
CA ARG A 137 9.69 12.88 -4.68
C ARG A 137 10.87 13.83 -4.83
N LEU A 138 10.72 15.11 -4.47
CA LEU A 138 11.83 16.06 -4.47
C LEU A 138 12.88 15.65 -3.45
N ILE A 139 12.45 15.33 -2.22
CA ILE A 139 13.35 14.84 -1.16
C ILE A 139 14.00 13.51 -1.56
N THR A 140 13.20 12.55 -2.04
CA THR A 140 13.66 11.24 -2.53
C THR A 140 14.72 11.42 -3.61
N SER A 141 14.54 12.34 -4.57
CA SER A 141 15.48 12.56 -5.68
C SER A 141 16.90 12.92 -5.23
N VAL A 142 17.03 13.53 -4.04
CA VAL A 142 18.31 13.88 -3.42
C VAL A 142 18.80 12.71 -2.57
N LEU A 143 17.93 12.14 -1.73
CA LEU A 143 18.34 11.07 -0.80
C LEU A 143 18.72 9.76 -1.49
N VAL A 144 18.18 9.47 -2.68
CA VAL A 144 18.53 8.25 -3.43
C VAL A 144 20.00 8.23 -3.88
N GLU A 145 20.64 9.39 -4.00
CA GLU A 145 22.07 9.52 -4.33
C GLU A 145 22.99 9.27 -3.13
N THR A 146 22.42 9.26 -1.91
CA THR A 146 23.15 9.01 -0.68
C THR A 146 23.13 7.53 -0.29
N ARG A 147 23.94 7.15 0.72
CA ARG A 147 23.93 5.78 1.31
C ARG A 147 22.82 5.55 2.33
N ILE A 148 21.91 6.50 2.53
CA ILE A 148 20.81 6.38 3.49
C ILE A 148 19.89 5.24 3.09
N THR A 149 19.52 4.41 4.08
CA THR A 149 18.61 3.28 3.93
C THR A 149 17.16 3.67 4.26
N PRO A 150 16.15 2.99 3.71
CA PRO A 150 14.74 3.22 4.03
C PRO A 150 14.46 3.22 5.53
N ASN A 151 14.99 2.24 6.27
CA ASN A 151 14.76 2.11 7.72
C ASN A 151 15.28 3.31 8.53
N VAL A 152 16.35 3.98 8.07
CA VAL A 152 16.84 5.22 8.71
C VAL A 152 15.84 6.36 8.51
N VAL A 153 15.28 6.48 7.31
CA VAL A 153 14.25 7.47 7.01
C VAL A 153 12.96 7.20 7.78
N THR A 154 12.53 5.93 7.88
CA THR A 154 11.39 5.54 8.73
C THR A 154 11.64 5.90 10.19
N SER A 155 12.84 5.62 10.71
CA SER A 155 13.20 5.96 12.09
C SER A 155 13.18 7.47 12.33
N PHE A 156 13.67 8.26 11.36
CA PHE A 156 13.58 9.71 11.40
C PHE A 156 12.11 10.20 11.38
N SER A 157 11.26 9.62 10.52
CA SER A 157 9.82 9.91 10.50
C SER A 157 9.17 9.65 11.87
N ILE A 158 9.46 8.51 12.50
CA ILE A 158 8.96 8.19 13.85
C ILE A 158 9.44 9.23 14.87
N ALA A 159 10.71 9.61 14.84
CA ALA A 159 11.27 10.60 15.75
C ALA A 159 10.57 11.97 15.60
N VAL A 160 10.37 12.44 14.36
CA VAL A 160 9.63 13.68 14.10
C VAL A 160 8.18 13.59 14.59
N GLY A 161 7.51 12.45 14.36
CA GLY A 161 6.15 12.24 14.87
C GLY A 161 6.06 12.20 16.40
N PHE A 162 7.08 11.68 17.08
CA PHE A 162 7.19 11.74 18.53
C PHE A 162 7.38 13.17 19.04
N VAL A 163 8.28 13.95 18.42
CA VAL A 163 8.47 15.37 18.74
C VAL A 163 7.18 16.15 18.48
N ALA A 164 6.45 15.85 17.40
CA ALA A 164 5.14 16.43 17.13
C ALA A 164 4.17 16.21 18.30
N ALA A 165 4.07 14.97 18.79
CA ALA A 165 3.22 14.64 19.94
C ALA A 165 3.66 15.38 21.22
N VAL A 166 4.96 15.45 21.53
CA VAL A 166 5.47 16.18 22.70
C VAL A 166 5.09 17.68 22.61
N VAL A 167 5.37 18.32 21.49
CA VAL A 167 5.05 19.75 21.28
C VAL A 167 3.55 20.00 21.35
N THR A 168 2.72 19.11 20.78
CA THR A 168 1.26 19.18 20.90
C THR A 168 0.80 19.06 22.34
N SER A 169 1.33 18.11 23.11
CA SER A 169 0.93 17.91 24.52
C SER A 169 1.24 19.11 25.42
N GLN A 170 2.19 19.96 25.01
CA GLN A 170 2.54 21.21 25.69
C GLN A 170 1.62 22.39 25.29
N GLY A 171 0.58 22.15 24.49
CA GLY A 171 -0.37 23.17 24.03
C GLY A 171 -0.04 23.82 22.69
N ASN A 172 1.13 23.56 22.10
CA ASN A 172 1.50 24.15 20.80
C ASN A 172 0.99 23.31 19.63
N LEU A 173 -0.32 23.43 19.38
CA LEU A 173 -1.02 22.66 18.36
C LEU A 173 -0.49 22.95 16.94
N MET A 174 -0.13 24.20 16.64
CA MET A 174 0.29 24.62 15.29
C MET A 174 1.63 23.98 14.90
N ILE A 175 2.64 24.04 15.77
CA ILE A 175 3.94 23.42 15.51
C ILE A 175 3.80 21.90 15.51
N GLY A 176 3.02 21.34 16.44
CA GLY A 176 2.74 19.91 16.47
C GLY A 176 2.09 19.40 15.17
N ALA A 177 1.08 20.11 14.65
CA ALA A 177 0.43 19.79 13.38
C ALA A 177 1.41 19.85 12.20
N LEU A 178 2.26 20.87 12.13
CA LEU A 178 3.29 21.00 11.10
C LEU A 178 4.29 19.82 11.15
N LEU A 179 4.79 19.49 12.35
CA LEU A 179 5.72 18.37 12.53
C LEU A 179 5.06 17.03 12.18
N LEU A 180 3.79 16.84 12.51
CA LEU A 180 3.05 15.63 12.13
C LEU A 180 2.99 15.49 10.60
N LEU A 181 2.68 16.55 9.87
CA LEU A 181 2.66 16.55 8.40
C LEU A 181 4.06 16.33 7.81
N ILE A 182 5.11 16.89 8.43
CA ILE A 182 6.51 16.63 8.03
C ILE A 182 6.82 15.15 8.21
N SER A 183 6.46 14.53 9.34
CA SER A 183 6.69 13.10 9.57
C SER A 183 6.03 12.23 8.51
N LEU A 184 4.83 12.59 8.05
CA LEU A 184 4.11 11.90 6.97
C LEU A 184 4.78 12.03 5.60
N ILE A 185 5.44 13.17 5.33
CA ILE A 185 6.24 13.32 4.11
C ILE A 185 7.42 12.34 4.14
N PHE A 186 8.14 12.22 5.26
CA PHE A 186 9.27 11.29 5.38
C PHE A 186 8.85 9.81 5.34
N ASP A 187 7.64 9.50 5.81
CA ASP A 187 7.00 8.19 5.65
C ASP A 187 6.74 7.86 4.17
N CYS A 188 6.40 8.87 3.34
CA CYS A 188 6.31 8.66 1.90
C CYS A 188 7.69 8.42 1.26
N VAL A 189 8.72 9.11 1.76
CA VAL A 189 10.09 9.06 1.23
C VAL A 189 10.75 7.71 1.49
N ASP A 190 10.55 7.09 2.66
CA ASP A 190 11.19 5.80 2.96
C ASP A 190 10.78 4.70 1.96
N GLY A 191 9.50 4.61 1.64
CA GLY A 191 8.95 3.62 0.72
C GLY A 191 9.33 3.93 -0.72
N GLU A 192 9.46 5.20 -1.08
CA GLU A 192 9.99 5.61 -2.38
C GLU A 192 11.46 5.23 -2.53
N ILE A 193 12.29 5.43 -1.50
CA ILE A 193 13.69 4.98 -1.50
C ILE A 193 13.77 3.45 -1.58
N ALA A 194 12.93 2.73 -0.82
CA ALA A 194 12.89 1.28 -0.85
C ALA A 194 12.60 0.74 -2.26
N ARG A 195 11.59 1.29 -2.94
CA ARG A 195 11.23 0.91 -4.31
C ARG A 195 12.25 1.36 -5.34
N TYR A 196 12.85 2.55 -5.17
CA TYR A 196 13.87 3.06 -6.09
C TYR A 196 15.17 2.24 -6.02
N LYS A 197 15.63 1.91 -4.81
CA LYS A 197 16.88 1.15 -4.59
C LYS A 197 16.68 -0.37 -4.60
N GLY A 198 15.44 -0.87 -4.66
CA GLY A 198 15.14 -2.30 -4.53
C GLY A 198 15.46 -2.87 -3.15
N GLN A 199 15.43 -2.04 -2.10
CA GLN A 199 15.78 -2.42 -0.74
C GLN A 199 14.52 -2.77 0.06
N PHE A 200 14.19 -4.06 0.12
CA PHE A 200 13.06 -4.58 0.88
C PHE A 200 13.55 -5.50 1.98
N SER A 201 12.98 -5.37 3.18
CA SER A 201 13.24 -6.26 4.31
C SER A 201 11.93 -6.51 5.05
N ALA A 202 11.84 -7.65 5.73
CA ALA A 202 10.65 -7.96 6.50
C ALA A 202 10.57 -7.13 7.79
N LEU A 203 11.71 -6.72 8.33
CA LEU A 203 11.79 -5.72 9.39
C LEU A 203 11.23 -4.38 8.89
N GLY A 204 11.67 -3.90 7.72
CA GLY A 204 11.19 -2.65 7.14
C GLY A 204 9.68 -2.67 6.89
N ALA A 205 9.15 -3.75 6.31
CA ALA A 205 7.71 -3.89 6.08
C ALA A 205 6.89 -3.90 7.38
N TRP A 206 7.42 -4.49 8.46
CA TRP A 206 6.78 -4.47 9.77
C TRP A 206 6.92 -3.10 10.46
N LEU A 207 8.06 -2.42 10.28
CA LEU A 207 8.30 -1.12 10.88
C LEU A 207 7.41 -0.05 10.23
N ASP A 208 7.37 0.02 8.90
CA ASP A 208 6.48 0.89 8.12
C ASP A 208 5.01 0.77 8.58
N ALA A 209 4.54 -0.47 8.69
CA ALA A 209 3.22 -0.79 9.16
C ALA A 209 2.85 -0.26 10.56
N ILE A 210 3.80 -0.36 11.50
CA ILE A 210 3.57 -0.01 12.91
C ILE A 210 3.84 1.47 13.16
N ALA A 211 4.88 2.03 12.55
CA ALA A 211 5.29 3.43 12.68
C ALA A 211 4.10 4.37 12.52
N ASP A 212 3.31 4.09 11.49
CA ASP A 212 2.17 4.85 11.07
C ASP A 212 1.00 4.85 12.09
N ARG A 213 0.86 3.76 12.86
CA ARG A 213 -0.11 3.65 13.95
C ARG A 213 0.42 4.20 15.27
N VAL A 214 1.71 4.02 15.53
CA VAL A 214 2.39 4.59 16.70
C VAL A 214 2.30 6.11 16.67
N LYS A 215 2.70 6.75 15.57
CA LYS A 215 2.62 8.21 15.39
C LYS A 215 1.18 8.73 15.54
N GLU A 216 0.21 8.06 14.91
CA GLU A 216 -1.21 8.43 14.98
C GLU A 216 -1.74 8.42 16.42
N PHE A 217 -1.52 7.33 17.16
CA PHE A 217 -2.04 7.22 18.53
C PHE A 217 -1.27 8.07 19.55
N LEU A 218 0.04 8.28 19.34
CA LEU A 218 0.81 9.26 20.12
C LEU A 218 0.22 10.65 19.95
N PHE A 219 -0.05 11.08 18.71
CA PHE A 219 -0.60 12.39 18.44
C PHE A 219 -2.02 12.56 19.01
N VAL A 220 -2.87 11.53 18.91
CA VAL A 220 -4.21 11.54 19.54
C VAL A 220 -4.09 11.67 21.06
N SER A 221 -3.19 10.92 21.70
CA SER A 221 -2.96 11.05 23.14
C SER A 221 -2.45 12.43 23.53
N ALA A 222 -1.58 13.04 22.72
CA ALA A 222 -1.06 14.38 22.96
C ALA A 222 -2.13 15.45 22.84
N LEU A 223 -3.07 15.33 21.90
CA LEU A 223 -4.23 16.21 21.81
C LEU A 223 -5.09 16.12 23.06
N ILE A 224 -5.36 14.90 23.56
CA ILE A 224 -6.16 14.69 24.77
C ILE A 224 -5.44 15.28 25.99
N TYR A 225 -4.14 15.01 26.16
CA TYR A 225 -3.34 15.58 27.23
C TYR A 225 -3.32 17.12 27.19
N SER A 226 -3.18 17.72 26.00
CA SER A 226 -3.19 19.17 25.84
C SER A 226 -4.52 19.81 26.20
N ALA A 227 -5.63 19.07 26.15
CA ALA A 227 -6.95 19.57 26.46
C ALA A 227 -7.27 19.53 27.96
N ASP A 228 -6.51 18.78 28.75
CA ASP A 228 -6.68 18.60 30.20
C ASP A 228 -8.12 18.18 30.59
N ASP A 229 -8.72 17.29 29.80
CA ASP A 229 -10.09 16.78 30.00
C ASP A 229 -10.09 15.24 29.91
N ASP A 230 -10.21 14.59 31.07
CA ASP A 230 -10.26 13.13 31.19
C ASP A 230 -11.44 12.50 30.43
N GLY A 231 -12.51 13.27 30.21
CA GLY A 231 -13.66 12.84 29.43
C GLY A 231 -13.33 12.61 27.96
N LEU A 232 -12.17 13.05 27.46
CA LEU A 232 -11.77 12.87 26.06
C LEU A 232 -11.06 11.54 25.79
N TRP A 233 -10.59 10.83 26.81
CA TRP A 233 -9.93 9.53 26.65
C TRP A 233 -10.82 8.49 25.96
N ILE A 234 -12.14 8.57 26.14
CA ILE A 234 -13.12 7.73 25.43
C ILE A 234 -13.00 7.87 23.90
N TYR A 235 -12.74 9.08 23.39
CA TYR A 235 -12.57 9.29 21.95
C TYR A 235 -11.24 8.70 21.47
N GLY A 236 -10.18 8.82 22.26
CA GLY A 236 -8.89 8.20 21.98
C GLY A 236 -8.99 6.67 21.87
N VAL A 237 -9.64 6.04 22.84
CA VAL A 237 -9.90 4.59 22.82
C VAL A 237 -10.79 4.20 21.64
N ALA A 238 -11.87 4.94 21.38
CA ALA A 238 -12.75 4.68 20.24
C ALA A 238 -12.01 4.78 18.89
N ILE A 239 -11.09 5.73 18.75
CA ILE A 239 -10.21 5.85 17.58
C ILE A 239 -9.30 4.63 17.47
N ILE A 240 -8.66 4.17 18.55
CA ILE A 240 -7.82 2.95 18.52
C ILE A 240 -8.63 1.74 18.03
N ILE A 241 -9.83 1.53 18.60
CA ILE A 241 -10.70 0.40 18.25
C ILE A 241 -11.08 0.46 16.77
N LEU A 242 -11.57 1.61 16.32
CA LEU A 242 -12.00 1.82 14.94
C LEU A 242 -10.86 1.62 13.95
N GLN A 243 -9.70 2.24 14.19
CA GLN A 243 -8.56 2.15 13.27
C GLN A 243 -7.95 0.75 13.25
N THR A 244 -7.94 0.04 14.39
CA THR A 244 -7.49 -1.35 14.45
C THR A 244 -8.41 -2.28 13.69
N ALA A 245 -9.72 -2.18 13.91
CA ALA A 245 -10.70 -2.99 13.19
C ALA A 245 -10.62 -2.75 11.67
N ARG A 246 -10.50 -1.48 11.28
CA ARG A 246 -10.36 -1.04 9.90
C ARG A 246 -9.07 -1.55 9.25
N HIS A 247 -7.91 -1.32 9.86
CA HIS A 247 -6.63 -1.69 9.28
C HIS A 247 -6.49 -3.22 9.13
N LEU A 248 -6.87 -4.00 10.15
CA LEU A 248 -6.89 -5.46 10.02
C LEU A 248 -7.83 -5.92 8.89
N SER A 249 -9.00 -5.28 8.77
CA SER A 249 -9.98 -5.58 7.73
C SER A 249 -9.42 -5.27 6.35
N ASP A 250 -8.69 -4.16 6.19
CA ASP A 250 -8.10 -3.73 4.94
C ASP A 250 -7.04 -4.73 4.44
N TYR A 251 -6.10 -5.12 5.30
CA TYR A 251 -5.03 -6.04 4.94
C TYR A 251 -5.55 -7.45 4.69
N ASN A 252 -6.43 -7.95 5.55
CA ASN A 252 -7.05 -9.25 5.36
C ASN A 252 -7.88 -9.30 4.08
N PHE A 253 -8.65 -8.26 3.78
CA PHE A 253 -9.44 -8.20 2.57
C PHE A 253 -8.56 -8.19 1.31
N VAL A 254 -7.53 -7.35 1.25
CA VAL A 254 -6.61 -7.28 0.10
C VAL A 254 -5.92 -8.63 -0.12
N ARG A 255 -5.46 -9.27 0.96
CA ARG A 255 -4.83 -10.60 0.87
C ARG A 255 -5.82 -11.64 0.35
N VAL A 256 -7.03 -11.72 0.91
CA VAL A 256 -8.05 -12.66 0.44
C VAL A 256 -8.45 -12.36 -1.01
N GLN A 257 -8.61 -11.09 -1.38
CA GLN A 257 -8.93 -10.67 -2.74
C GLN A 257 -7.90 -11.17 -3.75
N SER A 258 -6.60 -11.11 -3.42
CA SER A 258 -5.54 -11.64 -4.29
C SER A 258 -5.64 -13.15 -4.58
N LEU A 259 -6.37 -13.89 -3.74
CA LEU A 259 -6.61 -15.33 -3.92
C LEU A 259 -7.83 -15.62 -4.80
N TYR A 260 -8.74 -14.65 -4.97
CA TYR A 260 -9.95 -14.78 -5.80
C TYR A 260 -9.82 -14.09 -7.16
N GLU A 261 -9.05 -13.00 -7.24
CA GLU A 261 -8.93 -12.17 -8.44
C GLU A 261 -7.53 -12.33 -9.07
N SER A 262 -7.47 -12.77 -10.33
CA SER A 262 -6.22 -12.86 -11.09
C SER A 262 -5.62 -11.48 -11.35
N PRO A 263 -4.28 -11.31 -11.39
CA PRO A 263 -3.64 -10.03 -11.72
C PRO A 263 -4.13 -9.41 -13.04
N ALA A 264 -4.48 -10.24 -14.02
CA ALA A 264 -4.98 -9.82 -15.33
C ALA A 264 -6.36 -9.12 -15.29
N THR A 265 -7.13 -9.23 -14.20
CA THR A 265 -8.42 -8.52 -14.05
C THR A 265 -8.26 -7.16 -13.36
N GLN A 266 -7.07 -6.83 -12.85
CA GLN A 266 -6.78 -5.52 -12.29
C GLN A 266 -6.41 -4.55 -13.41
N LYS A 267 -7.24 -3.53 -13.63
CA LYS A 267 -6.91 -2.44 -14.55
C LYS A 267 -5.70 -1.67 -14.02
N PRO A 268 -4.76 -1.24 -14.89
CA PRO A 268 -3.67 -0.36 -14.49
C PRO A 268 -4.24 0.95 -13.93
N ASP A 269 -3.74 1.37 -12.77
CA ASP A 269 -4.19 2.57 -12.06
C ASP A 269 -3.50 3.81 -12.66
N ILE A 270 -4.07 4.32 -13.76
CA ILE A 270 -3.54 5.49 -14.47
C ILE A 270 -4.14 6.75 -13.85
N VAL A 271 -3.40 7.40 -12.96
CA VAL A 271 -3.84 8.59 -12.20
C VAL A 271 -4.48 9.66 -13.09
N ALA A 272 -3.89 9.92 -14.27
CA ALA A 272 -4.36 10.94 -15.21
C ALA A 272 -5.74 10.63 -15.83
N SER A 273 -6.20 9.39 -15.79
CA SER A 273 -7.49 8.97 -16.36
C SER A 273 -8.69 9.18 -15.43
N HIS A 274 -8.47 9.62 -14.19
CA HIS A 274 -9.51 9.72 -13.17
C HIS A 274 -10.25 11.06 -13.19
N GLY A 275 -11.58 10.98 -13.34
CA GLY A 275 -12.47 12.14 -13.19
C GLY A 275 -12.75 12.53 -11.72
N PRO A 276 -13.48 13.63 -11.48
CA PRO A 276 -13.75 14.16 -10.13
C PRO A 276 -14.50 13.17 -9.23
N ILE A 277 -15.41 12.36 -9.79
CA ILE A 277 -16.17 11.35 -9.03
C ILE A 277 -15.26 10.30 -8.38
N TYR A 278 -14.14 9.95 -9.04
CA TYR A 278 -13.16 9.02 -8.47
C TYR A 278 -12.53 9.62 -7.20
N TRP A 279 -12.11 10.87 -7.27
CA TRP A 279 -11.47 11.56 -6.14
C TRP A 279 -12.42 11.78 -4.97
N VAL A 280 -13.68 12.12 -5.23
CA VAL A 280 -14.70 12.20 -4.17
C VAL A 280 -14.86 10.85 -3.45
N LYS A 281 -14.96 9.74 -4.21
CA LYS A 281 -15.02 8.39 -3.62
C LYS A 281 -13.77 8.06 -2.83
N LYS A 282 -12.60 8.47 -3.30
CA LYS A 282 -11.32 8.31 -2.60
C LYS A 282 -11.27 9.11 -1.31
N VAL A 283 -11.75 10.34 -1.27
CA VAL A 283 -11.80 11.17 -0.06
C VAL A 283 -12.78 10.58 0.96
N ILE A 284 -13.94 10.08 0.52
CA ILE A 284 -14.91 9.38 1.41
C ILE A 284 -14.28 8.11 2.01
N ASN A 285 -13.44 7.41 1.24
CA ASN A 285 -12.65 6.30 1.75
C ASN A 285 -11.62 6.73 2.80
N LEU A 286 -11.45 8.01 3.12
CA LEU A 286 -10.56 8.52 4.17
C LEU A 286 -9.19 7.78 4.27
N PRO A 287 -8.37 7.77 3.21
CA PRO A 287 -7.04 7.16 3.23
C PRO A 287 -6.13 7.79 4.28
N ILE A 288 -4.95 7.19 4.46
CA ILE A 288 -3.97 7.60 5.49
C ILE A 288 -3.68 9.10 5.39
N GLY A 289 -3.39 9.63 4.20
CA GLY A 289 -3.07 11.04 4.00
C GLY A 289 -4.19 11.99 4.47
N GLU A 290 -5.43 11.74 4.05
CA GLU A 290 -6.59 12.56 4.41
C GLU A 290 -6.87 12.53 5.91
N ARG A 291 -6.76 11.35 6.53
CA ARG A 291 -6.96 11.20 7.97
C ARG A 291 -5.90 11.96 8.78
N TRP A 292 -4.64 11.89 8.35
CA TRP A 292 -3.55 12.62 8.99
C TRP A 292 -3.70 14.13 8.82
N LEU A 293 -4.17 14.57 7.65
CA LEU A 293 -4.50 15.97 7.41
C LEU A 293 -5.59 16.45 8.38
N LEU A 294 -6.65 15.66 8.58
CA LEU A 294 -7.71 15.99 9.54
C LEU A 294 -7.21 16.00 10.99
N LEU A 295 -6.38 15.02 11.38
CA LEU A 295 -5.76 14.97 12.71
C LEU A 295 -4.88 16.19 12.97
N ALA A 296 -4.12 16.65 11.98
CA ALA A 296 -3.26 17.82 12.10
C ALA A 296 -4.07 19.13 12.14
N LEU A 297 -5.03 19.31 11.24
CA LEU A 297 -5.65 20.61 10.99
C LEU A 297 -6.95 20.86 11.75
N LEU A 298 -7.80 19.85 11.98
CA LEU A 298 -9.08 20.09 12.66
C LEU A 298 -8.91 20.69 14.06
N PRO A 299 -7.98 20.21 14.92
CA PRO A 299 -7.80 20.79 16.25
C PRO A 299 -7.34 22.25 16.25
N LEU A 300 -6.85 22.78 15.12
CA LEU A 300 -6.48 24.20 14.97
C LEU A 300 -7.69 25.08 14.63
N LEU A 301 -8.73 24.49 14.04
CA LEU A 301 -9.90 25.20 13.52
C LEU A 301 -11.08 25.14 14.50
N ILE A 302 -11.18 24.07 15.27
CA ILE A 302 -12.28 23.79 16.20
C ILE A 302 -11.72 23.21 17.50
N SER A 303 -12.55 23.10 18.54
CA SER A 303 -12.14 22.49 19.82
C SER A 303 -11.62 21.06 19.64
N ILE A 304 -10.67 20.64 20.48
CA ILE A 304 -10.08 19.29 20.45
C ILE A 304 -11.18 18.22 20.55
N LYS A 305 -12.14 18.41 21.46
CA LYS A 305 -13.31 17.53 21.59
C LYS A 305 -14.08 17.39 20.28
N SER A 306 -14.44 18.50 19.64
CA SER A 306 -15.16 18.50 18.37
C SER A 306 -14.32 17.90 17.24
N ALA A 307 -13.01 18.12 17.23
CA ALA A 307 -12.10 17.53 16.25
C ALA A 307 -12.04 16.00 16.39
N LEU A 308 -11.87 15.48 17.60
CA LEU A 308 -11.87 14.04 17.88
C LEU A 308 -13.20 13.38 17.51
N GLN A 309 -14.33 14.03 17.85
CA GLN A 309 -15.66 13.58 17.45
C GLN A 309 -15.82 13.55 15.92
N ALA A 310 -15.41 14.61 15.22
CA ALA A 310 -15.49 14.69 13.77
C ALA A 310 -14.66 13.59 13.10
N ILE A 311 -13.42 13.37 13.57
CA ILE A 311 -12.54 12.30 13.07
C ILE A 311 -13.17 10.92 13.28
N LEU A 312 -13.76 10.69 14.45
CA LEU A 312 -14.43 9.43 14.76
C LEU A 312 -15.65 9.21 13.86
N ILE A 313 -16.52 10.21 13.71
CA ILE A 313 -17.72 10.15 12.86
C ILE A 313 -17.32 9.90 11.40
N LEU A 314 -16.37 10.67 10.86
CA LEU A 314 -15.87 10.48 9.49
C LEU A 314 -15.24 9.10 9.31
N GLY A 315 -14.50 8.62 10.32
CA GLY A 315 -13.93 7.28 10.36
C GLY A 315 -14.99 6.18 10.30
N ILE A 316 -16.09 6.32 11.05
CA ILE A 316 -17.21 5.36 11.05
C ILE A 316 -17.92 5.35 9.69
N ILE A 317 -18.23 6.52 9.14
CA ILE A 317 -18.85 6.66 7.81
C ILE A 317 -17.95 5.98 6.75
N SER A 318 -16.66 6.28 6.80
CA SER A 318 -15.67 5.73 5.88
C SER A 318 -15.56 4.20 6.02
N PHE A 319 -15.49 3.68 7.24
CA PHE A 319 -15.44 2.24 7.48
C PHE A 319 -16.70 1.53 6.98
N GLY A 320 -17.89 2.10 7.24
CA GLY A 320 -19.15 1.60 6.70
C GLY A 320 -19.19 1.58 5.17
N TYR A 321 -18.73 2.66 4.53
CA TYR A 321 -18.61 2.76 3.07
C TYR A 321 -17.70 1.66 2.49
N VAL A 322 -16.53 1.43 3.12
CA VAL A 322 -15.58 0.40 2.71
C VAL A 322 -16.17 -1.00 2.86
N ILE A 323 -16.77 -1.31 4.01
CA ILE A 323 -17.38 -2.62 4.26
C ILE A 323 -18.51 -2.88 3.26
N LEU A 324 -19.38 -1.90 3.00
CA LEU A 324 -20.46 -2.06 2.02
C LEU A 324 -19.91 -2.29 0.60
N SER A 325 -18.85 -1.58 0.24
CA SER A 325 -18.17 -1.76 -1.05
C SER A 325 -17.53 -3.16 -1.18
N ARG A 326 -16.95 -3.68 -0.09
CA ARG A 326 -16.41 -5.05 -0.02
C ARG A 326 -17.51 -6.09 -0.15
N LEU A 327 -18.62 -5.95 0.57
CA LEU A 327 -19.76 -6.86 0.51
C LEU A 327 -20.34 -6.95 -0.91
N ARG A 328 -20.42 -5.83 -1.63
CA ARG A 328 -20.82 -5.79 -3.05
C ARG A 328 -19.81 -6.44 -3.99
N ARG A 329 -18.52 -6.41 -3.66
CA ARG A 329 -17.46 -7.02 -4.48
C ARG A 329 -17.43 -8.53 -4.30
N ILE A 330 -17.47 -9.01 -3.06
CA ILE A 330 -17.41 -10.45 -2.75
C ILE A 330 -18.65 -11.20 -3.22
N SER A 331 -19.79 -10.53 -3.44
CA SER A 331 -20.97 -11.19 -4.00
C SER A 331 -20.69 -11.79 -5.38
N ARG A 332 -19.71 -11.24 -6.10
CA ARG A 332 -19.28 -11.67 -7.44
C ARG A 332 -18.20 -12.76 -7.42
N TRP A 333 -17.54 -13.03 -6.29
CA TRP A 333 -16.50 -14.06 -6.22
C TRP A 333 -17.11 -15.46 -6.31
N GLU A 334 -16.52 -16.39 -7.03
CA GLU A 334 -16.95 -17.79 -7.01
C GLU A 334 -16.48 -18.50 -5.73
N ARG A 335 -17.22 -19.50 -5.23
CA ARG A 335 -16.75 -20.28 -4.07
C ARG A 335 -15.57 -21.15 -4.50
N ARG A 336 -14.41 -20.96 -3.87
CA ARG A 336 -13.21 -21.80 -4.04
C ARG A 336 -12.67 -22.20 -2.67
N LYS A 337 -12.06 -23.39 -2.57
CA LYS A 337 -11.21 -23.74 -1.43
C LYS A 337 -9.97 -22.85 -1.50
N THR A 338 -9.67 -22.17 -0.41
CA THR A 338 -8.56 -21.23 -0.33
C THR A 338 -7.74 -21.57 0.90
N ASP A 339 -6.42 -21.46 0.79
CA ASP A 339 -5.55 -21.53 1.96
C ASP A 339 -5.74 -20.25 2.79
N LEU A 340 -6.31 -20.40 3.99
CA LEU A 340 -6.62 -19.33 4.92
C LEU A 340 -5.73 -19.42 6.18
N GLN A 341 -4.59 -20.10 6.10
CA GLN A 341 -3.67 -20.29 7.22
C GLN A 341 -3.28 -18.97 7.90
N PHE A 342 -3.00 -17.92 7.12
CA PHE A 342 -2.66 -16.60 7.66
C PHE A 342 -3.78 -15.94 8.49
N LEU A 343 -5.06 -16.28 8.25
CA LEU A 343 -6.18 -15.80 9.09
C LEU A 343 -6.28 -16.62 10.39
N ILE A 344 -6.00 -17.91 10.32
CA ILE A 344 -5.96 -18.81 11.50
C ILE A 344 -4.82 -18.38 12.43
N GLU A 345 -3.69 -17.95 11.87
CA GLU A 345 -2.57 -17.40 12.62
C GLU A 345 -2.93 -16.11 13.38
N GLN A 346 -3.92 -15.35 12.92
CA GLN A 346 -4.40 -14.14 13.59
C GLN A 346 -5.47 -14.39 14.67
N ARG A 347 -5.96 -15.63 14.83
CA ARG A 347 -7.10 -15.96 15.71
C ARG A 347 -6.89 -15.58 17.17
N ASP A 348 -5.64 -15.67 17.65
CA ASP A 348 -5.20 -15.30 19.01
C ASP A 348 -6.15 -15.77 20.13
N THR A 349 -6.58 -17.03 20.01
CA THR A 349 -7.48 -17.70 20.95
C THR A 349 -7.11 -19.17 21.04
N LEU A 350 -7.19 -19.69 22.27
CA LEU A 350 -7.03 -21.09 22.60
C LEU A 350 -8.22 -21.92 22.13
N LEU A 351 -9.43 -21.34 22.12
CA LEU A 351 -10.62 -22.02 21.66
C LEU A 351 -10.49 -22.35 20.17
N PRO A 352 -10.94 -23.54 19.72
CA PRO A 352 -10.89 -23.96 18.33
C PRO A 352 -11.98 -23.25 17.49
N ILE A 353 -12.01 -21.91 17.54
CA ILE A 353 -12.89 -21.11 16.68
C ILE A 353 -12.45 -21.41 15.24
N ARG A 354 -13.35 -22.04 14.47
CA ARG A 354 -13.14 -22.32 13.06
C ARG A 354 -13.30 -21.02 12.29
N VAL A 355 -12.27 -20.63 11.53
CA VAL A 355 -12.42 -19.58 10.53
C VAL A 355 -13.26 -20.17 9.39
N PRO A 356 -14.49 -19.70 9.15
CA PRO A 356 -15.32 -20.24 8.08
C PRO A 356 -14.61 -20.10 6.74
N ALA A 357 -14.47 -21.21 6.02
CA ALA A 357 -13.96 -21.23 4.66
C ALA A 357 -15.01 -20.58 3.75
N GLY A 358 -14.85 -19.29 3.48
CA GLY A 358 -15.81 -18.53 2.70
C GLY A 358 -15.38 -17.10 2.40
N ARG A 359 -16.23 -16.41 1.63
CA ARG A 359 -15.97 -15.05 1.12
C ARG A 359 -15.90 -13.96 2.20
N LEU A 360 -16.38 -14.28 3.41
CA LEU A 360 -16.37 -13.40 4.59
C LEU A 360 -15.23 -13.72 5.57
N SER A 361 -14.35 -14.68 5.25
CA SER A 361 -13.25 -15.08 6.13
C SER A 361 -12.35 -13.91 6.55
N TRP A 362 -12.14 -12.94 5.67
CA TRP A 362 -11.31 -11.75 5.93
C TRP A 362 -11.79 -10.89 7.10
N SER A 363 -13.07 -10.92 7.47
CA SER A 363 -13.60 -10.08 8.57
C SER A 363 -13.38 -10.71 9.95
N VAL A 364 -13.09 -12.02 10.01
CA VAL A 364 -13.05 -12.79 11.26
C VAL A 364 -11.99 -12.26 12.24
N PRO A 365 -10.72 -12.00 11.84
CA PRO A 365 -9.74 -11.46 12.77
C PRO A 365 -10.15 -10.09 13.33
N SER A 366 -10.67 -9.20 12.49
CA SER A 366 -11.15 -7.87 12.89
C SER A 366 -12.31 -7.94 13.88
N LEU A 367 -13.27 -8.84 13.65
CA LEU A 367 -14.40 -9.05 14.56
C LEU A 367 -13.94 -9.58 15.93
N LEU A 368 -13.00 -10.54 15.94
CA LEU A 368 -12.42 -11.03 17.19
C LEU A 368 -11.70 -9.93 17.98
N ARG A 369 -10.99 -9.02 17.29
CA ARG A 369 -10.35 -7.87 17.95
C ARG A 369 -11.38 -6.88 18.50
N ALA A 370 -12.45 -6.61 17.73
CA ALA A 370 -13.52 -5.74 18.20
C ALA A 370 -14.20 -6.31 19.46
N LEU A 371 -14.46 -7.61 19.50
CA LEU A 371 -15.01 -8.27 20.69
C LEU A 371 -14.07 -8.19 21.90
N GLU A 372 -12.77 -8.38 21.68
CA GLU A 372 -11.77 -8.19 22.73
C GLU A 372 -11.79 -6.77 23.29
N PHE A 373 -11.73 -5.77 22.41
CA PHE A 373 -11.75 -4.38 22.81
C PHE A 373 -13.03 -3.99 23.53
N CYS A 374 -14.20 -4.48 23.08
CA CYS A 374 -15.45 -4.29 23.80
C CYS A 374 -15.40 -4.93 25.19
N GLY A 375 -14.85 -6.14 25.32
CA GLY A 375 -14.66 -6.80 26.61
C GLY A 375 -13.80 -5.99 27.56
N VAL A 376 -12.60 -5.57 27.12
CA VAL A 376 -11.70 -4.72 27.91
C VAL A 376 -12.37 -3.40 28.29
N LEU A 377 -13.12 -2.79 27.36
CA LEU A 377 -13.82 -1.53 27.57
C LEU A 377 -14.93 -1.64 28.63
N ILE A 378 -15.69 -2.73 28.62
CA ILE A 378 -16.75 -2.99 29.60
C ILE A 378 -16.15 -3.20 31.00
N ILE A 379 -14.99 -3.86 31.08
CA ILE A 379 -14.35 -4.20 32.35
C ILE A 379 -13.64 -2.98 32.96
N LEU A 380 -12.79 -2.30 32.18
CA LEU A 380 -11.89 -1.27 32.69
C LEU A 380 -12.36 0.16 32.40
N GLY A 381 -13.28 0.35 31.45
CA GLY A 381 -13.65 1.67 30.95
C GLY A 381 -12.56 2.31 30.09
N ALA A 382 -12.79 3.55 29.67
CA ALA A 382 -11.88 4.28 28.76
C ALA A 382 -11.52 5.70 29.21
N ASN A 383 -12.00 6.15 30.37
CA ASN A 383 -11.79 7.53 30.84
C ASN A 383 -10.45 7.72 31.57
N SER A 384 -9.42 6.95 31.21
CA SER A 384 -8.12 6.98 31.87
C SER A 384 -6.97 6.85 30.87
N PRO A 385 -5.86 7.60 31.06
CA PRO A 385 -4.66 7.45 30.24
C PRO A 385 -4.06 6.05 30.32
N THR A 386 -4.13 5.38 31.47
CA THR A 386 -3.58 4.02 31.65
C THR A 386 -4.30 3.03 30.75
N ASN A 387 -5.63 3.13 30.69
CA ASN A 387 -6.46 2.29 29.81
C ASN A 387 -6.17 2.60 28.34
N PHE A 388 -6.06 3.87 27.95
CA PHE A 388 -5.67 4.23 26.58
C PHE A 388 -4.38 3.50 26.13
N TRP A 389 -3.36 3.48 26.99
CA TRP A 389 -2.10 2.79 26.69
C TRP A 389 -2.23 1.26 26.69
N LEU A 390 -3.16 0.68 27.43
CA LEU A 390 -3.50 -0.74 27.34
C LEU A 390 -4.14 -1.07 25.99
N PHE A 391 -5.14 -0.29 25.56
CA PHE A 391 -5.76 -0.44 24.24
C PHE A 391 -4.73 -0.30 23.12
N PHE A 392 -3.82 0.67 23.25
CA PHE A 392 -2.70 0.85 22.35
C PHE A 392 -1.81 -0.40 22.28
N ALA A 393 -1.38 -0.94 23.42
CA ALA A 393 -0.50 -2.10 23.47
C ALA A 393 -1.16 -3.37 22.89
N ILE A 394 -2.44 -3.59 23.19
CA ILE A 394 -3.24 -4.67 22.59
C ILE A 394 -3.34 -4.49 21.07
N ALA A 395 -3.59 -3.27 20.58
CA ALA A 395 -3.63 -2.97 19.16
C ALA A 395 -2.27 -3.25 18.47
N MET A 396 -1.16 -2.80 19.06
CA MET A 396 0.19 -3.05 18.52
C MET A 396 0.55 -4.54 18.50
N TRP A 397 0.12 -5.30 19.51
CA TRP A 397 0.26 -6.74 19.55
C TRP A 397 -0.45 -7.40 18.34
N HIS A 398 -1.68 -6.97 18.06
CA HIS A 398 -2.46 -7.48 16.94
C HIS A 398 -1.90 -7.09 15.58
N TYR A 399 -1.38 -5.87 15.43
CA TYR A 399 -0.65 -5.48 14.23
C TYR A 399 0.59 -6.35 14.03
N THR A 400 1.38 -6.58 15.08
CA THR A 400 2.55 -7.46 14.99
C THR A 400 2.16 -8.86 14.52
N ASN A 401 1.08 -9.43 15.09
CA ASN A 401 0.58 -10.75 14.70
C ASN A 401 0.05 -10.78 13.25
N LEU A 402 -0.67 -9.73 12.80
CA LEU A 402 -1.11 -9.58 11.42
C LEU A 402 0.06 -9.63 10.43
N TYR A 403 1.12 -8.86 10.68
CA TYR A 403 2.25 -8.77 9.75
C TYR A 403 3.13 -10.01 9.77
N ASP A 404 3.31 -10.65 10.92
CA ASP A 404 3.97 -11.96 10.98
C ASP A 404 3.18 -12.98 10.15
N ALA A 405 1.86 -13.04 10.29
CA ALA A 405 1.00 -13.95 9.51
C ALA A 405 1.03 -13.65 8.00
N LEU A 406 1.02 -12.36 7.59
CA LEU A 406 1.14 -11.98 6.18
C LEU A 406 2.48 -12.37 5.56
N GLN A 407 3.55 -12.41 6.37
CA GLN A 407 4.88 -12.83 5.97
C GLN A 407 5.08 -14.36 6.05
N GLY A 408 4.03 -15.13 6.39
CA GLY A 408 4.13 -16.58 6.57
C GLY A 408 5.01 -16.97 7.77
N ARG A 409 5.13 -16.08 8.76
CA ARG A 409 5.93 -16.31 9.97
C ARG A 409 5.00 -16.70 11.11
N ALA A 410 5.17 -17.93 11.60
CA ALA A 410 4.53 -18.31 12.85
C ALA A 410 5.12 -17.46 13.99
N MET A 411 4.30 -16.59 14.59
CA MET A 411 4.73 -15.78 15.73
C MET A 411 5.12 -16.71 16.89
N ARG A 412 6.43 -16.90 17.09
CA ARG A 412 6.98 -17.79 18.13
C ARG A 412 6.50 -17.40 19.54
N LEU A 413 6.33 -16.10 19.77
CA LEU A 413 5.88 -15.52 21.04
C LEU A 413 4.35 -15.42 21.15
N LYS A 414 3.57 -15.98 20.21
CA LYS A 414 2.09 -15.86 20.22
C LYS A 414 1.46 -16.30 21.53
N ARG A 415 1.95 -17.40 22.11
CA ARG A 415 1.49 -17.92 23.41
C ARG A 415 1.82 -16.98 24.57
N ALA A 416 2.95 -16.28 24.49
CA ALA A 416 3.34 -15.30 25.49
C ALA A 416 2.39 -14.09 25.50
N GLY A 417 1.70 -13.79 24.40
CA GLY A 417 0.68 -12.73 24.36
C GLY A 417 -0.55 -12.96 25.23
N LEU A 418 -0.63 -14.05 26.01
CA LEU A 418 -1.74 -14.43 26.91
C LEU A 418 -3.06 -14.78 26.21
N PHE A 419 -3.11 -14.66 24.88
CA PHE A 419 -4.33 -14.78 24.08
C PHE A 419 -5.44 -13.81 24.54
N LEU A 420 -6.52 -13.74 23.76
CA LEU A 420 -7.69 -12.94 24.12
C LEU A 420 -8.23 -13.32 25.51
N ALA A 421 -8.44 -14.62 25.75
CA ALA A 421 -9.05 -15.10 26.98
C ALA A 421 -8.21 -14.79 28.23
N GLY A 422 -6.87 -14.91 28.14
CA GLY A 422 -6.00 -14.62 29.28
C GLY A 422 -5.97 -13.13 29.61
N ARG A 423 -5.94 -12.26 28.59
CA ARG A 423 -6.02 -10.79 28.83
C ARG A 423 -7.34 -10.39 29.46
N ILE A 424 -8.46 -10.89 28.95
CA ILE A 424 -9.79 -10.63 29.53
C ILE A 424 -9.90 -11.15 30.97
N ALA A 425 -9.41 -12.37 31.23
CA ALA A 425 -9.42 -12.94 32.58
C ALA A 425 -8.61 -12.11 33.57
N LEU A 426 -7.43 -11.63 33.17
CA LEU A 426 -6.61 -10.76 34.02
C LEU A 426 -7.30 -9.42 34.30
N CYS A 427 -7.92 -8.80 33.30
CA CYS A 427 -8.69 -7.57 33.51
C CYS A 427 -9.86 -7.80 34.49
N LEU A 428 -10.59 -8.91 34.36
CA LEU A 428 -11.70 -9.26 35.28
C LEU A 428 -11.20 -9.48 36.70
N LEU A 429 -10.10 -10.23 36.88
CA LEU A 429 -9.52 -10.47 38.20
C LEU A 429 -9.05 -9.16 38.85
N ALA A 430 -8.43 -8.28 38.06
CA ALA A 430 -8.02 -6.97 38.52
C ALA A 430 -9.20 -6.07 38.91
N GLN A 431 -10.30 -6.09 38.16
CA GLN A 431 -11.52 -5.38 38.53
C GLN A 431 -12.09 -5.88 39.86
N VAL A 432 -12.13 -7.20 40.08
CA VAL A 432 -12.57 -7.79 41.36
C VAL A 432 -11.64 -7.41 42.51
N ALA A 433 -10.35 -7.25 42.23
CA ALA A 433 -9.34 -6.84 43.21
C ALA A 433 -9.18 -5.32 43.36
N SER A 434 -9.93 -4.51 42.60
CA SER A 434 -9.77 -3.04 42.54
C SER A 434 -8.35 -2.60 42.17
N LEU A 435 -7.75 -3.28 41.19
CA LEU A 435 -6.40 -3.04 40.65
C LEU A 435 -6.44 -2.68 39.16
N GLU A 436 -7.45 -1.92 38.72
CA GLU A 436 -7.69 -1.62 37.30
C GLU A 436 -6.53 -0.85 36.65
N ASN A 437 -5.92 0.10 37.38
CA ASN A 437 -4.82 0.91 36.86
C ASN A 437 -3.52 0.11 36.81
N GLU A 438 -3.26 -0.67 37.85
CA GLU A 438 -2.08 -1.52 37.98
C GLU A 438 -2.06 -2.57 36.87
N ILE A 439 -3.20 -3.23 36.61
CA ILE A 439 -3.26 -4.22 35.54
C ILE A 439 -3.06 -3.59 34.17
N SER A 440 -3.61 -2.40 33.93
CA SER A 440 -3.44 -1.67 32.67
C SER A 440 -1.96 -1.37 32.45
N ILE A 441 -1.25 -0.84 33.45
CA ILE A 441 0.18 -0.53 33.36
C ILE A 441 1.00 -1.82 33.14
N VAL A 442 0.76 -2.86 33.95
CA VAL A 442 1.52 -4.12 33.87
C VAL A 442 1.33 -4.79 32.51
N LEU A 443 0.09 -4.90 32.03
CA LEU A 443 -0.20 -5.50 30.72
C LEU A 443 0.35 -4.67 29.57
N THR A 444 0.27 -3.34 29.63
CA THR A 444 0.91 -2.46 28.65
C THR A 444 2.41 -2.73 28.57
N MET A 445 3.11 -2.67 29.70
CA MET A 445 4.56 -2.88 29.74
C MET A 445 4.94 -4.28 29.27
N TYR A 446 4.17 -5.30 29.68
CA TYR A 446 4.37 -6.69 29.27
C TYR A 446 4.24 -6.87 27.75
N LEU A 447 3.15 -6.39 27.15
CA LEU A 447 2.91 -6.53 25.71
C LEU A 447 3.94 -5.73 24.89
N LEU A 448 4.27 -4.52 25.31
CA LEU A 448 5.32 -3.72 24.65
C LEU A 448 6.69 -4.40 24.73
N ALA A 449 7.04 -4.99 25.87
CA ALA A 449 8.27 -5.75 26.01
C ALA A 449 8.30 -6.95 25.05
N LEU A 450 7.20 -7.69 24.90
CA LEU A 450 7.11 -8.81 23.94
C LEU A 450 7.28 -8.33 22.48
N ILE A 451 6.70 -7.19 22.13
CA ILE A 451 6.83 -6.59 20.79
C ILE A 451 8.29 -6.21 20.51
N LEU A 452 8.98 -5.63 21.49
CA LEU A 452 10.41 -5.28 21.38
C LEU A 452 11.30 -6.52 21.29
N LEU A 453 11.01 -7.57 22.08
CA LEU A 453 11.72 -8.85 22.01
C LEU A 453 11.56 -9.54 20.65
N ARG A 454 10.39 -9.42 20.02
CA ARG A 454 10.16 -9.88 18.64
C ARG A 454 11.11 -9.19 17.66
N GLY A 455 11.35 -7.88 17.81
CA GLY A 455 12.27 -7.11 16.97
C GLY A 455 13.72 -7.64 16.99
N ARG A 456 14.20 -8.09 18.15
CA ARG A 456 15.58 -8.61 18.33
C ARG A 456 15.82 -9.97 17.67
N HIS A 457 14.86 -10.88 17.70
CA HIS A 457 15.06 -12.24 17.23
C HIS A 457 15.03 -12.41 15.69
N ASN A 458 14.47 -11.43 14.97
CA ASN A 458 14.35 -11.50 13.51
C ASN A 458 15.55 -10.90 12.75
N GLY A 459 16.44 -10.15 13.42
CA GLY A 459 17.69 -9.66 12.82
C GLY A 459 18.71 -10.76 12.53
N ALA A 460 18.50 -11.98 13.03
CA ALA A 460 19.43 -13.10 12.90
C ALA A 460 19.14 -14.05 11.71
N LYS A 461 18.12 -13.77 10.88
CA LYS A 461 17.72 -14.66 9.78
C LYS A 461 17.48 -13.99 8.42
N GLU A 462 17.99 -12.77 8.21
CA GLU A 462 18.00 -12.19 6.86
C GLU A 462 19.42 -12.30 6.26
N VAL A 463 19.46 -12.96 5.09
CA VAL A 463 20.55 -13.10 4.10
C VAL A 463 21.54 -14.25 4.30
N ALA A 464 21.23 -15.38 3.64
CA ALA A 464 22.18 -16.08 2.78
C ALA A 464 21.54 -16.23 1.40
#